data_AF-A0A966R5Z3-F1
#
_entry.id   AF-A0A966R5Z3-F1
#
_cell.length_a   1.000
_cell.length_b   1.000
_cell.length_c   1.000
_cell.angle_alpha   90.00
_cell.angle_beta   90.00
_cell.angle_gamma   90.00
#
_symmetry.space_group_name_H-M   'P 1'
#
loop_
_entity.id
_entity.type
_entity.pdbx_description
1 polymer ?
#
loop_
_entity_poly.entity_id
_entity_poly.type
_entity_poly.pdbx_seq_one_letter_code
_entity_poly.pdbx_strand_id
1 'polypeptide(L)' 'MECFLQHPTAVGMTYVGHGLFSLSLSRMFLAGAVQALIHAVFPFWFQDGSTRQSEKIHAAIEAARSAHDRAS' A
#
# COMPACT_ATOMS: atom_id res chain seq x y z
N MET A 1 16.47 8.04 -17.59
CA MET A 1 15.18 8.77 -17.59
C MET A 1 13.99 7.87 -17.96
N GLU A 2 14.21 6.64 -18.42
CA GLU A 2 13.16 5.74 -18.94
C GLU A 2 12.43 4.91 -17.86
N CYS A 3 13.02 4.77 -16.66
CA CYS A 3 12.44 3.97 -15.58
C CYS A 3 11.14 4.56 -14.99
N PHE A 4 10.96 5.89 -15.06
CA PHE A 4 9.78 6.57 -14.49
C PHE A 4 8.51 6.42 -15.34
N LEU A 5 8.63 6.13 -16.64
CA LEU A 5 7.48 6.10 -17.57
C LEU A 5 7.21 4.71 -18.16
N GLN A 6 8.14 3.76 -18.08
CA GLN A 6 7.94 2.40 -18.58
C GLN A 6 6.97 1.57 -17.74
N HIS A 7 6.87 1.82 -16.43
CA HIS A 7 5.96 1.05 -15.57
C HIS A 7 4.47 1.48 -15.64
N PRO A 8 4.11 2.77 -15.79
CA PRO A 8 2.70 3.18 -15.95
C PRO A 8 2.10 2.85 -17.32
N THR A 9 2.88 2.98 -18.40
CA THR A 9 2.39 2.74 -19.78
C THR A 9 2.21 1.26 -20.10
N ALA A 10 2.99 0.36 -19.49
CA ALA A 10 2.82 -1.09 -19.65
C ALA A 10 1.53 -1.64 -19.03
N VAL A 11 0.87 -0.85 -18.16
CA VAL A 11 -0.30 -1.26 -17.37
C VAL A 11 -1.53 -0.37 -17.56
N GLY A 12 -1.50 0.54 -18.54
CA GLY A 12 -2.65 1.40 -18.88
C GLY A 12 -3.01 2.45 -17.82
N MET A 13 -2.13 2.71 -16.84
CA MET A 13 -2.38 3.70 -15.77
C MET A 13 -1.67 5.02 -16.04
N THR A 14 -2.29 6.13 -15.66
CA THR A 14 -1.61 7.43 -15.65
C THR A 14 -0.51 7.42 -14.58
N TYR A 15 0.66 8.00 -14.88
CA TYR A 15 1.77 8.14 -13.92
C TYR A 15 1.31 8.76 -12.59
N VAL A 16 0.37 9.71 -12.66
CA VAL A 16 -0.25 10.37 -11.51
C VAL A 16 -1.09 9.39 -10.68
N GLY A 17 -1.90 8.54 -11.31
CA GLY A 17 -2.70 7.52 -10.61
C GLY A 17 -1.83 6.50 -9.88
N HIS A 18 -0.77 6.02 -10.53
CA HIS A 18 0.19 5.10 -9.91
C HIS A 18 0.96 5.74 -8.74
N GLY A 19 1.35 7.02 -8.89
CA GLY A 19 2.00 7.79 -7.83
C GLY A 19 1.10 8.02 -6.62
N LEU A 20 -0.16 8.41 -6.82
CA LEU A 20 -1.14 8.59 -5.75
C LEU A 20 -1.44 7.29 -5.00
N PHE A 21 -1.55 6.17 -5.73
CA PHE A 21 -1.71 4.85 -5.12
C PHE A 21 -0.50 4.48 -4.27
N SER A 22 0.71 4.68 -4.79
CA SER A 22 1.96 4.40 -4.07
C SER A 22 2.10 5.27 -2.82
N LEU A 23 1.73 6.55 -2.89
CA LEU A 23 1.68 7.45 -1.73
C LEU A 23 0.65 7.00 -0.68
N SER A 24 -0.52 6.54 -1.12
CA SER A 24 -1.55 5.99 -0.22
C SER A 24 -1.04 4.74 0.50
N LEU A 25 -0.41 3.81 -0.22
CA LEU A 25 0.23 2.63 0.35
C LEU A 25 1.34 3.00 1.34
N SER A 26 2.20 3.96 0.98
CA SER A 26 3.27 4.44 1.87
C SER A 26 2.71 4.94 3.20
N ARG A 27 1.58 5.67 3.18
CA ARG A 27 0.92 6.14 4.41
C ARG A 27 0.40 4.97 5.25
N MET A 28 -0.15 3.92 4.61
CA MET A 28 -0.65 2.74 5.32
C MET A 28 0.48 1.94 5.97
N PHE A 29 1.62 1.79 5.28
CA PHE A 29 2.82 1.17 5.84
C PHE A 29 3.37 1.97 7.02
N LEU A 30 3.46 3.30 6.90
CA LEU A 30 3.93 4.14 7.98
C LEU A 30 3.04 4.02 9.22
N ALA A 31 1.71 3.99 9.05
CA ALA A 31 0.78 3.77 10.15
C ALA A 31 1.01 2.40 10.83
N GLY A 32 1.18 1.33 10.04
CA GLY A 32 1.49 0.00 10.58
C GLY A 32 2.82 -0.05 11.32
N ALA A 33 3.85 0.62 10.78
CA ALA A 33 5.16 0.72 11.43
C ALA A 33 5.09 1.45 12.78
N VAL A 34 4.34 2.55 12.85
CA VAL A 34 4.10 3.29 14.11
C VAL A 34 3.34 2.43 15.11
N GLN A 35 2.30 1.71 14.68
CA GLN A 35 1.55 0.81 15.56
C GLN A 35 2.42 -0.34 16.09
N ALA A 36 3.24 -0.96 15.23
CA ALA A 36 4.16 -2.01 15.64
C ALA A 36 5.23 -1.50 16.61
N LEU A 37 5.75 -0.29 16.38
CA LEU A 37 6.70 0.36 17.29
C LEU A 37 6.07 0.61 18.66
N ILE A 38 4.85 1.15 18.71
CA ILE A 38 4.14 1.36 19.97
C ILE A 38 3.87 0.02 20.65
N HIS A 39 3.42 -1.01 19.91
CA HIS A 39 3.18 -2.35 20.46
C HIS A 39 4.45 -2.98 21.05
N ALA A 40 5.61 -2.76 20.42
CA ALA A 40 6.89 -3.26 20.93
C ALA A 40 7.26 -2.69 22.31
N VAL A 41 6.81 -1.47 22.63
CA VAL A 41 7.02 -0.84 23.95
C VAL A 41 5.84 -1.10 24.89
N PHE A 42 4.61 -1.08 24.36
CA PHE A 42 3.35 -1.18 25.08
C PHE A 42 2.44 -2.23 24.42
N PRO A 43 2.66 -3.53 24.70
CA PRO A 43 2.01 -4.64 23.98
C PRO A 43 0.48 -4.69 24.16
N PHE A 44 -0.06 -3.98 25.14
CA PHE A 44 -1.49 -3.91 25.42
C PHE A 44 -2.27 -2.87 24.59
N TRP A 45 -1.58 -1.92 23.94
CA TRP A 45 -2.28 -0.81 23.28
C TRP A 45 -2.76 -1.12 21.85
N PHE A 46 -2.07 -2.02 21.15
CA PHE A 46 -2.36 -2.39 19.76
C PHE A 46 -2.30 -3.90 19.55
N GLN A 47 -2.98 -4.70 20.37
CA GLN A 47 -2.96 -6.18 20.24
C GLN A 47 -3.30 -6.66 18.82
N ASP A 48 -4.40 -6.15 18.25
CA ASP A 48 -4.82 -6.51 16.88
C ASP A 48 -4.46 -5.45 15.83
N GLY A 49 -3.77 -4.38 16.26
CA GLY A 49 -3.55 -3.19 15.44
C GLY A 49 -2.67 -3.46 14.23
N SER A 50 -1.55 -4.17 14.43
CA SER A 50 -0.59 -4.49 13.37
C SER A 50 -1.14 -5.53 12.39
N THR A 51 -1.82 -6.58 12.89
CA THR A 51 -2.46 -7.61 12.06
C THR A 51 -3.54 -7.01 11.17
N ARG A 52 -4.48 -6.25 11.76
CA ARG A 52 -5.56 -5.60 11.01
C ARG A 52 -5.05 -4.58 10.00
N GLN A 53 -3.94 -3.90 10.31
CA GLN A 53 -3.31 -2.96 9.36
C GLN A 53 -2.66 -3.70 8.19
N SER A 54 -2.06 -4.88 8.44
CA SER A 54 -1.48 -5.73 7.40
C SER A 54 -2.55 -6.29 6.46
N GLU A 55 -3.70 -6.71 6.99
CA GLU A 55 -4.86 -7.14 6.18
C GLU A 55 -5.35 -6.02 5.26
N LYS A 56 -5.46 -4.78 5.76
CA LYS A 56 -5.86 -3.64 4.94
C LYS A 56 -4.88 -3.36 3.80
N ILE A 57 -3.58 -3.46 4.08
CA ILE A 57 -2.54 -3.27 3.07
C ILE A 57 -2.66 -4.36 2.00
N HIS A 58 -2.85 -5.62 2.40
CA HIS A 58 -3.01 -6.73 1.48
C HIS A 58 -4.22 -6.55 0.57
N ALA A 59 -5.39 -6.22 1.16
CA ALA A 59 -6.61 -5.96 0.41
C ALA A 59 -6.46 -4.79 -0.58
N ALA A 60 -5.74 -3.72 -0.21
CA ALA A 60 -5.48 -2.59 -1.10
C ALA A 60 -4.60 -2.98 -2.30
N ILE A 61 -3.60 -3.83 -2.10
CA ILE A 61 -2.73 -4.35 -3.17
C ILE A 61 -3.51 -5.27 -4.11
N GLU A 62 -4.32 -6.19 -3.55
CA GLU A 62 -5.15 -7.08 -4.36
C GLU A 62 -6.18 -6.31 -5.18
N ALA A 63 -6.86 -5.33 -4.59
CA ALA A 63 -7.82 -4.49 -5.30
C ALA A 63 -7.17 -3.73 -6.47
N ALA A 64 -5.95 -3.22 -6.28
CA ALA A 64 -5.19 -2.57 -7.33
C ALA A 64 -4.76 -3.54 -8.44
N ARG A 65 -4.35 -4.77 -8.08
CA ARG A 65 -4.04 -5.84 -9.03
C ARG A 65 -5.27 -6.21 -9.87
N SER A 66 -6.40 -6.51 -9.23
CA SER A 66 -7.64 -6.85 -9.96
C SER A 66 -8.16 -5.70 -10.83
N ALA A 67 -7.93 -4.44 -10.45
CA ALA A 67 -8.27 -3.30 -11.30
C ALA A 67 -7.35 -3.20 -12.53
N HIS A 68 -6.08 -3.54 -12.38
CA HIS A 68 -5.13 -3.64 -13.49
C HIS A 68 -5.51 -4.80 -14.44
N ASP A 69 -5.77 -6.01 -13.91
CA ASP A 69 -6.12 -7.19 -14.71
C ASP A 69 -7.43 -7.00 -15.52
N ARG A 70 -8.36 -6.15 -15.06
CA ARG A 70 -9.58 -5.79 -15.80
C ARG A 70 -9.36 -4.74 -16.89
N ALA A 71 -8.22 -4.07 -16.90
CA ALA A 71 -7.87 -3.01 -17.84
C ALA A 71 -6.89 -3.47 -18.94
N SER A 72 -6.31 -4.67 -18.80
CA SER A 72 -5.47 -5.37 -19.79
C SER A 72 -6.28 -6.31 -20.67
#